data_AF-A0A9W7AJN9-F1
#
_entry.id   AF-A0A9W7AJN9-F1
#
_cell.length_a   1.000
_cell.length_b   1.000
_cell.length_c   1.000
_cell.angle_alpha   90.00
_cell.angle_beta   90.00
_cell.angle_gamma   90.00
#
_symmetry.space_group_name_H-M   'P 1'
#
loop_
_entity.id
_entity.type
_entity.pdbx_description
1 polymer ?
#
loop_
_entity_poly.entity_id
_entity_poly.type
_entity_poly.pdbx_seq_one_letter_code
_entity_poly.pdbx_strand_id
1 'polypeptide(L)'
;MFRGSRNYHAPSPPSLLTRLFLPLLLLLSLLPLLLTFLISHQYTSFYVPPSPYIPHVKRVSGSVSEVRLYFKKKEITYEGAIELMKVKDREFMEVFLETLKSCTYESFYLEFTPINRNNMDITPFSYALVDATDDYKDVEIDTTTFIRYMGSKESTSFKNEFKNETIILPTLKWNPEAVYPLEVYKSVGTWIRENSLRLQSVHVFSMLAKVAELEIKEGGDVWVSTSGKENLGYANFRVQRSSIYYRYEAYKKIADGARI
;
A
#
# COMPACT_ATOMS: atom_id res chain seq x y z
N MET A 1 -78.84 5.70 41.99
CA MET A 1 -77.48 6.26 42.17
C MET A 1 -76.89 6.47 40.76
N PHE A 2 -76.72 7.73 40.35
CA PHE A 2 -76.36 8.12 38.99
C PHE A 2 -74.96 7.64 38.61
N ARG A 3 -74.84 6.70 37.66
CA ARG A 3 -73.59 6.43 36.94
C ARG A 3 -73.62 7.21 35.64
N GLY A 4 -72.96 8.36 35.63
CA GLY A 4 -72.75 9.15 34.42
C GLY A 4 -71.83 8.39 33.45
N SER A 5 -72.42 7.92 32.35
CA SER A 5 -71.67 7.38 31.21
C SER A 5 -70.85 8.50 30.58
N ARG A 6 -69.55 8.55 30.88
CA ARG A 6 -68.62 9.39 30.13
C ARG A 6 -68.37 8.71 28.79
N ASN A 7 -68.98 9.26 27.74
CA ASN A 7 -68.68 8.90 26.37
C ASN A 7 -67.23 9.33 26.08
N TYR A 8 -66.30 8.37 26.12
CA TYR A 8 -64.96 8.57 25.58
C TYR A 8 -65.07 8.52 24.06
N HIS A 9 -65.09 9.68 23.43
CA HIS A 9 -64.89 9.76 21.99
C HIS A 9 -63.46 9.33 21.69
N ALA A 10 -63.30 8.26 20.90
CA ALA A 10 -62.00 7.88 20.36
C ALA A 10 -61.45 9.07 19.56
N PRO A 11 -60.18 9.47 19.76
CA PRO A 11 -59.61 10.56 18.99
C PRO A 11 -59.61 10.19 17.51
N SER A 12 -60.06 11.12 16.68
CA SER A 12 -60.05 10.98 15.23
C SER A 12 -58.63 10.68 14.75
N PRO A 13 -58.45 9.75 13.80
CA PRO A 13 -57.13 9.49 13.24
C PRO A 13 -56.55 10.79 12.64
N PRO A 14 -55.24 11.04 12.82
CA PRO A 14 -54.62 12.24 12.28
C PRO A 14 -54.79 12.26 10.76
N SER A 15 -55.11 13.45 10.25
CA SER A 15 -55.31 13.69 8.82
C SER A 15 -54.08 13.29 7.98
N LEU A 16 -54.29 13.00 6.69
CA LEU A 16 -53.21 12.70 5.75
C LEU A 16 -52.13 13.81 5.74
N LEU A 17 -52.57 15.08 5.85
CA LEU A 17 -51.68 16.24 6.00
C LEU A 17 -50.79 16.10 7.24
N THR A 18 -51.36 15.77 8.40
CA THR A 18 -50.59 15.59 9.63
C THR A 18 -49.54 14.46 9.51
N ARG A 19 -49.84 13.39 8.78
CA ARG A 19 -48.90 12.27 8.55
C ARG A 19 -47.73 12.64 7.63
N LEU A 20 -47.91 13.58 6.71
CA LEU A 20 -46.87 14.03 5.78
C LEU A 20 -46.04 15.20 6.32
N PHE A 21 -46.66 16.09 7.10
CA PHE A 21 -45.99 17.28 7.62
C PHE A 21 -45.09 16.99 8.83
N LEU A 22 -45.44 16.03 9.69
CA LEU A 22 -44.66 15.73 10.89
C LEU A 22 -43.24 15.19 10.57
N PRO A 23 -43.04 14.25 9.62
CA PRO A 23 -41.70 13.80 9.23
C PRO A 23 -40.88 14.91 8.58
N LEU A 24 -41.52 15.78 7.78
CA LEU A 24 -40.84 16.89 7.11
C LEU A 24 -40.37 17.94 8.13
N LEU A 25 -41.20 18.27 9.12
CA LEU A 25 -40.83 19.15 10.24
C LEU A 25 -39.68 18.56 11.06
N LEU A 26 -39.69 17.25 11.32
CA LEU A 26 -38.58 16.56 11.98
C LEU A 26 -37.29 16.63 11.15
N LEU A 27 -37.36 16.39 9.84
CA LEU A 27 -36.20 16.47 8.94
C LEU A 27 -35.61 17.89 8.91
N LEU A 28 -36.47 18.91 8.80
CA LEU A 28 -36.07 20.31 8.82
C LEU A 28 -35.49 20.73 10.18
N SER A 29 -35.97 20.16 11.29
CA SER A 29 -35.42 20.43 12.63
C SER A 29 -34.01 19.84 12.84
N LEU A 30 -33.63 18.83 12.07
CA LEU A 30 -32.29 18.21 12.09
C LEU A 30 -31.30 18.91 11.17
N LEU A 31 -31.77 19.73 10.23
CA LEU A 31 -30.92 20.41 9.26
C LEU A 31 -29.86 21.33 9.90
N PRO A 32 -30.16 22.11 10.96
CA PRO A 32 -29.15 22.92 11.66
C PRO A 32 -28.08 22.08 12.37
N LEU A 33 -28.45 20.91 12.91
CA LEU A 33 -27.53 19.95 13.54
C LEU A 33 -26.59 19.31 12.50
N LEU A 34 -27.14 18.94 11.34
CA LEU A 34 -26.36 18.45 10.21
C LEU A 34 -25.41 19.56 9.71
N LEU A 35 -25.89 20.80 9.60
CA LEU A 35 -25.08 21.92 9.14
C LEU A 35 -23.98 22.28 10.14
N THR A 36 -24.26 22.26 11.44
CA THR A 36 -23.22 22.47 12.47
C THR A 36 -22.23 21.31 12.53
N PHE A 37 -22.67 20.07 12.29
CA PHE A 37 -21.77 18.93 12.14
C PHE A 37 -20.85 19.10 10.92
N LEU A 38 -21.40 19.47 9.76
CA LEU A 38 -20.64 19.72 8.53
C LEU A 38 -19.68 20.91 8.66
N ILE A 39 -20.13 22.01 9.27
CA ILE A 39 -19.30 23.19 9.55
C ILE A 39 -18.21 22.83 10.55
N SER A 40 -18.53 22.13 11.65
CA SER A 40 -17.51 21.71 12.61
C SER A 40 -16.44 20.81 11.96
N HIS A 41 -16.84 19.91 11.06
CA HIS A 41 -15.91 19.08 10.29
C HIS A 41 -15.09 19.88 9.25
N GLN A 42 -15.65 20.94 8.66
CA GLN A 42 -14.92 21.81 7.74
C GLN A 42 -13.93 22.75 8.44
N TYR A 43 -14.17 23.13 9.70
CA TYR A 43 -13.35 24.13 10.40
C TYR A 43 -12.41 23.57 11.47
N THR A 44 -12.53 22.30 11.84
CA THR A 44 -11.39 21.59 12.45
C THR A 44 -10.39 21.25 11.37
N SER A 45 -9.63 22.25 10.93
CA SER A 45 -8.30 22.03 10.37
C SER A 45 -7.47 21.41 11.49
N PHE A 46 -7.61 20.10 11.69
CA PHE A 46 -6.82 19.35 12.63
C PHE A 46 -5.37 19.61 12.25
N TYR A 47 -4.64 20.30 13.11
CA TYR A 47 -3.20 20.37 13.01
C TYR A 47 -2.69 18.93 13.08
N VAL A 48 -2.40 18.35 11.92
CA VAL A 48 -1.71 17.08 11.83
C VAL A 48 -0.24 17.43 11.97
N PRO A 49 0.43 17.05 13.09
CA PRO A 49 1.85 17.30 13.22
C PRO A 49 2.58 16.67 12.02
N PRO A 50 3.66 17.28 11.53
CA PRO A 50 4.43 16.69 10.45
C PRO A 50 4.92 15.29 10.85
N SER A 51 4.89 14.35 9.91
CA SER A 51 5.38 13.00 10.15
C SER A 51 6.82 13.05 10.67
N PRO A 52 7.17 12.24 11.69
CA PRO A 52 8.55 12.14 12.17
C PRO A 52 9.49 11.46 11.15
N TYR A 53 8.91 10.86 10.11
CA TYR A 53 9.63 10.23 9.00
C TYR A 53 9.88 11.21 7.87
N ILE A 54 11.12 11.28 7.38
CA ILE A 54 11.54 12.20 6.34
C ILE A 54 12.19 11.40 5.21
N PRO A 55 11.64 11.44 3.98
CA PRO A 55 12.30 10.87 2.82
C PRO A 55 13.38 11.81 2.28
N HIS A 56 14.54 11.26 1.96
CA HIS A 56 15.58 11.93 1.21
C HIS A 56 15.73 11.24 -0.14
N VAL A 57 15.32 11.93 -1.21
CA VAL A 57 15.38 11.42 -2.59
C VAL A 57 16.57 12.07 -3.29
N LYS A 58 17.51 11.24 -3.76
CA LYS A 58 18.69 11.67 -4.50
C LYS A 58 18.61 11.12 -5.92
N ARG A 59 18.58 12.00 -6.92
CA ARG A 59 18.74 11.59 -8.32
C ARG A 59 20.18 11.18 -8.57
N VAL A 60 20.41 9.91 -8.89
CA VAL A 60 21.75 9.35 -9.13
C VAL A 60 22.12 9.47 -10.60
N SER A 61 21.15 9.26 -11.50
CA SER A 61 21.30 9.41 -12.95
C SER A 61 19.99 9.87 -13.59
N GLY A 62 19.96 9.99 -14.92
CA GLY A 62 18.73 10.28 -15.66
C GLY A 62 17.59 9.29 -15.37
N SER A 63 17.94 8.03 -15.09
CA SER A 63 17.02 6.88 -14.96
C SER A 63 17.02 6.22 -13.58
N VAL A 64 17.73 6.77 -12.58
CA VAL A 64 17.80 6.19 -11.23
C VAL A 64 17.67 7.26 -10.16
N SER A 65 16.77 7.00 -9.21
CA SER A 65 16.61 7.78 -7.97
C SER A 65 16.85 6.87 -6.77
N GLU A 66 17.78 7.22 -5.88
CA GLU A 66 17.99 6.55 -4.60
C GLU A 66 17.17 7.26 -3.52
N VAL A 67 16.53 6.49 -2.65
CA VAL A 67 15.73 7.01 -1.55
C VAL A 67 16.25 6.46 -0.23
N ARG A 68 16.34 7.33 0.77
CA ARG A 68 16.62 6.97 2.18
C ARG A 68 15.52 7.52 3.07
N LEU A 69 15.16 6.78 4.11
CA LEU A 69 14.19 7.24 5.11
C LEU A 69 14.87 7.51 6.45
N TYR A 70 14.50 8.63 7.07
CA TYR A 70 15.01 9.07 8.36
C TYR A 70 13.86 9.14 9.37
N PHE A 71 14.07 8.73 10.61
CA PHE A 71 13.16 8.98 11.73
C PHE A 71 13.80 9.98 12.69
N LYS A 72 13.17 11.14 12.90
CA LYS A 72 13.70 12.21 13.77
C LYS A 72 15.17 12.55 13.46
N LYS A 73 15.51 12.67 12.17
CA LYS A 73 16.85 12.96 11.63
C LYS A 73 17.90 11.85 11.81
N LYS A 74 17.53 10.65 12.23
CA LYS A 74 18.40 9.47 12.23
C LYS A 74 18.04 8.55 11.09
N GLU A 75 19.04 7.97 10.41
CA GLU A 75 18.79 6.95 9.39
C GLU A 75 18.13 5.74 10.03
N ILE A 76 17.09 5.23 9.37
CA ILE A 76 16.46 3.96 9.74
C ILE A 76 17.34 2.85 9.19
N THR A 77 17.60 1.82 9.97
CA THR A 77 18.34 0.63 9.52
C THR A 77 17.40 -0.33 8.80
N TYR A 78 17.93 -1.29 8.06
CA TYR A 78 17.11 -2.29 7.39
C TYR A 78 16.28 -3.12 8.35
N GLU A 79 16.85 -3.55 9.48
CA GLU A 79 16.12 -4.21 10.56
C GLU A 79 14.95 -3.34 11.05
N GLY A 80 15.20 -2.06 11.33
CA GLY A 80 14.17 -1.13 11.77
C GLY A 80 13.03 -0.97 10.74
N ALA A 81 13.37 -0.85 9.46
CA ALA A 81 12.37 -0.75 8.39
C ALA A 81 11.56 -2.04 8.24
N ILE A 82 12.19 -3.21 8.34
CA ILE A 82 11.51 -4.52 8.31
C ILE A 82 10.48 -4.61 9.45
N GLU A 83 10.86 -4.23 10.67
CA GLU A 83 9.93 -4.26 11.81
C GLU A 83 8.76 -3.29 11.62
N LEU A 84 9.02 -2.06 11.16
CA LEU A 84 7.98 -1.07 10.86
C LEU A 84 7.00 -1.55 9.78
N MET A 85 7.49 -2.17 8.70
CA MET A 85 6.66 -2.76 7.65
C MET A 85 5.85 -3.97 8.16
N LYS A 86 6.44 -4.83 8.99
CA LYS A 86 5.77 -6.00 9.59
C LYS A 86 4.58 -5.60 10.43
N VAL A 87 4.76 -4.63 11.33
CA VAL A 87 3.69 -4.13 12.22
C VAL A 87 2.75 -3.13 11.54
N LYS A 88 3.02 -2.80 10.26
CA LYS A 88 2.26 -1.82 9.47
C LYS A 88 2.19 -0.46 10.17
N ASP A 89 3.35 0.02 10.65
CA ASP A 89 3.45 1.34 11.27
C ASP A 89 2.86 2.40 10.34
N ARG A 90 1.80 3.08 10.81
CA ARG A 90 0.95 3.90 9.94
C ARG A 90 1.73 5.05 9.33
N GLU A 91 2.48 5.79 10.14
CA GLU A 91 3.21 6.99 9.71
C GLU A 91 4.38 6.63 8.78
N PHE A 92 5.12 5.57 9.11
CA PHE A 92 6.17 5.04 8.24
C PHE A 92 5.62 4.62 6.88
N MET A 93 4.57 3.78 6.87
CA MET A 93 3.98 3.28 5.63
C MET A 93 3.37 4.39 4.81
N GLU A 94 2.81 5.42 5.45
CA GLU A 94 2.31 6.61 4.76
C GLU A 94 3.43 7.35 4.04
N VAL A 95 4.51 7.70 4.74
CA VAL A 95 5.65 8.39 4.11
C VAL A 95 6.31 7.52 3.03
N PHE A 96 6.50 6.23 3.30
CA PHE A 96 7.11 5.30 2.35
C PHE A 96 6.29 5.19 1.07
N LEU A 97 4.98 4.95 1.16
CA LEU A 97 4.10 4.83 -0.02
C LEU A 97 3.97 6.15 -0.78
N GLU A 98 3.81 7.29 -0.08
CA GLU A 98 3.75 8.59 -0.76
C GLU A 98 5.08 8.93 -1.46
N THR A 99 6.22 8.49 -0.92
CA THR A 99 7.52 8.62 -1.59
C THR A 99 7.57 7.81 -2.89
N LEU A 100 7.05 6.58 -2.89
CA LEU A 100 6.95 5.77 -4.11
C LEU A 100 5.98 6.39 -5.14
N LYS A 101 4.82 6.90 -4.69
CA LYS A 101 3.82 7.53 -5.57
C LYS A 101 4.30 8.81 -6.23
N SER A 102 5.12 9.59 -5.53
CA SER A 102 5.67 10.86 -6.02
C SER A 102 6.82 10.71 -7.01
N CYS A 103 7.28 9.48 -7.27
CA CYS A 103 8.27 9.17 -8.29
C CYS A 103 7.83 9.66 -9.67
N THR A 104 8.72 10.30 -10.44
CA THR A 104 8.37 10.87 -11.75
C THR A 104 8.36 9.84 -12.89
N TYR A 105 8.97 8.66 -12.72
CA TYR A 105 8.92 7.59 -13.71
C TYR A 105 7.50 7.05 -13.78
N GLU A 106 6.94 6.84 -14.97
CA GLU A 106 5.59 6.28 -15.12
C GLU A 106 5.53 4.86 -14.53
N SER A 107 6.48 4.03 -14.93
CA SER A 107 6.76 2.71 -14.37
C SER A 107 8.21 2.64 -13.88
N PHE A 108 8.45 1.90 -12.80
CA PHE A 108 9.79 1.74 -12.25
C PHE A 108 9.98 0.36 -11.64
N TYR A 109 11.23 -0.08 -11.59
CA TYR A 109 11.67 -1.15 -10.71
C TYR A 109 12.03 -0.57 -9.34
N LEU A 110 11.55 -1.22 -8.29
CA LEU A 110 11.92 -0.94 -6.91
C LEU A 110 12.94 -1.99 -6.46
N GLU A 111 14.15 -1.53 -6.17
CA GLU A 111 15.28 -2.38 -5.75
C GLU A 111 15.74 -1.96 -4.36
N PHE A 112 15.85 -2.90 -3.43
CA PHE A 112 16.37 -2.62 -2.08
C PHE A 112 17.87 -2.93 -2.04
N THR A 113 18.66 -2.20 -1.27
CA THR A 113 20.05 -2.58 -0.96
C THR A 113 20.11 -4.05 -0.47
N PRO A 114 21.04 -4.87 -0.97
CA PRO A 114 21.20 -6.25 -0.53
C PRO A 114 21.60 -6.31 0.95
N ILE A 115 20.97 -7.21 1.69
CA ILE A 115 21.17 -7.36 3.13
C ILE A 115 21.31 -8.83 3.53
N ASN A 116 21.99 -9.08 4.64
CA ASN A 116 22.09 -10.38 5.26
C ASN A 116 22.06 -10.23 6.79
N ARG A 117 22.16 -11.36 7.51
CA ARG A 117 22.13 -11.37 8.98
C ARG A 117 23.24 -10.53 9.62
N ASN A 118 24.38 -10.35 8.94
CA ASN A 118 25.55 -9.68 9.50
C ASN A 118 25.52 -8.16 9.32
N ASN A 119 24.61 -7.63 8.48
CA ASN A 119 24.60 -6.20 8.17
C ASN A 119 23.23 -5.52 8.26
N MET A 120 22.13 -6.25 8.43
CA MET A 120 20.78 -5.66 8.40
C MET A 120 20.52 -4.64 9.53
N ASP A 121 21.17 -4.79 10.67
CA ASP A 121 21.07 -3.92 11.84
C ASP A 121 21.90 -2.64 11.71
N ILE A 122 22.98 -2.65 10.92
CA ILE A 122 23.88 -1.51 10.71
C ILE A 122 23.70 -0.81 9.35
N THR A 123 23.12 -1.50 8.37
CA THR A 123 22.95 -0.97 7.01
C THR A 123 21.77 0.00 6.98
N PRO A 124 21.95 1.25 6.52
CA PRO A 124 20.86 2.18 6.33
C PRO A 124 19.82 1.67 5.34
N PHE A 125 18.54 1.79 5.68
CA PHE A 125 17.43 1.48 4.81
C PHE A 125 17.39 2.45 3.63
N SER A 126 17.71 1.91 2.45
CA SER A 126 17.68 2.66 1.20
C SER A 126 17.19 1.80 0.04
N TYR A 127 16.49 2.40 -0.91
CA TYR A 127 16.02 1.70 -2.10
C TYR A 127 16.21 2.57 -3.33
N ALA A 128 16.39 1.93 -4.47
CA ALA A 128 16.47 2.57 -5.76
C ALA A 128 15.16 2.42 -6.53
N LEU A 129 14.74 3.51 -7.17
CA LEU A 129 13.72 3.55 -8.19
C LEU A 129 14.43 3.66 -9.52
N VAL A 130 14.34 2.62 -10.34
CA VAL A 130 14.96 2.54 -11.67
C VAL A 130 13.85 2.71 -12.70
N ASP A 131 13.99 3.68 -13.59
CA ASP A 131 13.01 3.92 -14.66
C ASP A 131 12.84 2.66 -15.51
N ALA A 132 11.59 2.23 -15.64
CA ALA A 132 11.17 1.06 -16.41
C ALA A 132 10.03 1.42 -17.36
N THR A 133 9.82 2.70 -17.66
CA THR A 133 8.69 3.17 -18.47
C THR A 133 8.66 2.46 -19.83
N ASP A 134 9.80 2.43 -20.54
CA ASP A 134 9.90 1.73 -21.83
C ASP A 134 9.74 0.21 -21.71
N ASP A 135 10.17 -0.36 -20.58
CA ASP A 135 10.05 -1.79 -20.33
C ASP A 135 8.59 -2.25 -20.19
N TYR A 136 7.67 -1.37 -19.80
CA TYR A 136 6.27 -1.73 -19.63
C TYR A 136 5.36 -1.29 -20.77
N LYS A 137 5.80 -0.51 -21.78
CA LYS A 137 4.92 0.01 -22.85
C LYS A 137 4.05 -1.07 -23.50
N ASP A 138 4.70 -2.14 -23.99
CA ASP A 138 4.04 -3.20 -24.77
C ASP A 138 3.77 -4.48 -23.97
N VAL A 139 3.84 -4.40 -22.62
CA VAL A 139 3.53 -5.56 -21.78
C VAL A 139 2.02 -5.75 -21.71
N GLU A 140 1.56 -6.91 -22.17
CA GLU A 140 0.20 -7.40 -21.95
C GLU A 140 0.16 -8.26 -20.68
N ILE A 141 -0.88 -8.05 -19.86
CA ILE A 141 -1.10 -8.85 -18.67
C ILE A 141 -1.71 -10.19 -19.09
N ASP A 142 -1.01 -11.31 -18.82
CA ASP A 142 -1.61 -12.64 -18.88
C ASP A 142 -2.69 -12.78 -17.80
N THR A 143 -3.92 -12.47 -18.20
CA THR A 143 -5.10 -12.49 -17.34
C THR A 143 -5.36 -13.88 -16.76
N THR A 144 -5.06 -14.94 -17.51
CA THR A 144 -5.32 -16.32 -17.09
C THR A 144 -4.40 -16.71 -15.94
N THR A 145 -3.10 -16.42 -16.08
CA THR A 145 -2.12 -16.67 -15.01
C THR A 145 -2.38 -15.75 -13.82
N PHE A 146 -2.67 -14.48 -14.05
CA PHE A 146 -2.94 -13.52 -13.00
C PHE A 146 -4.15 -13.92 -12.14
N ILE A 147 -5.27 -14.32 -12.77
CA ILE A 147 -6.47 -14.78 -12.07
C ILE A 147 -6.20 -16.07 -11.27
N ARG A 148 -5.30 -16.95 -11.72
CA ARG A 148 -4.95 -18.15 -10.95
C ARG A 148 -4.34 -17.85 -9.58
N TYR A 149 -3.63 -16.73 -9.47
CA TYR A 149 -3.05 -16.27 -8.21
C TYR A 149 -4.00 -15.36 -7.41
N MET A 150 -5.12 -14.93 -8.01
CA MET A 150 -6.16 -14.20 -7.29
C MET A 150 -6.81 -15.09 -6.24
N GLY A 151 -7.04 -14.53 -5.05
CA GLY A 151 -7.57 -15.27 -3.92
C GLY A 151 -8.40 -14.40 -2.99
N SER A 152 -8.69 -14.92 -1.80
CA SER A 152 -9.44 -14.19 -0.76
C SER A 152 -8.59 -13.22 0.06
N LYS A 153 -7.29 -13.13 -0.23
CA LYS A 153 -6.31 -12.32 0.51
C LYS A 153 -5.89 -11.09 -0.31
N GLU A 154 -5.36 -10.07 0.36
CA GLU A 154 -4.82 -8.86 -0.29
C GLU A 154 -3.45 -9.09 -0.97
N SER A 155 -2.76 -10.16 -0.60
CA SER A 155 -1.50 -10.58 -1.21
C SER A 155 -1.33 -12.08 -1.12
N THR A 156 -0.54 -12.64 -2.04
CA THR A 156 -0.10 -14.03 -2.01
C THR A 156 1.40 -14.11 -2.19
N SER A 157 2.01 -15.16 -1.66
CA SER A 157 3.41 -15.48 -1.92
C SER A 157 3.57 -16.96 -2.26
N PHE A 158 4.53 -17.27 -3.13
CA PHE A 158 4.87 -18.63 -3.50
C PHE A 158 6.36 -18.73 -3.84
N LYS A 159 6.94 -19.91 -3.60
CA LYS A 159 8.33 -20.20 -3.92
C LYS A 159 8.42 -20.64 -5.38
N ASN A 160 9.30 -20.02 -6.15
CA ASN A 160 9.71 -20.50 -7.46
C ASN A 160 10.95 -21.37 -7.27
N GLU A 161 10.72 -22.68 -7.15
CA GLU A 161 11.76 -23.66 -6.83
C GLU A 161 12.89 -23.69 -7.88
N PHE A 162 12.58 -23.41 -9.15
CA PHE A 162 13.57 -23.42 -10.23
C PHE A 162 14.59 -22.28 -10.13
N LYS A 163 14.18 -21.14 -9.56
CA LYS A 163 15.03 -19.94 -9.45
C LYS A 163 15.45 -19.61 -8.03
N ASN A 164 15.04 -20.43 -7.05
CA ASN A 164 15.25 -20.21 -5.62
C ASN A 164 14.90 -18.77 -5.19
N GLU A 165 13.72 -18.32 -5.62
CA GLU A 165 13.16 -17.02 -5.26
C GLU A 165 11.77 -17.22 -4.66
N THR A 166 11.37 -16.33 -3.76
CA THR A 166 9.99 -16.20 -3.31
C THR A 166 9.37 -15.00 -4.01
N ILE A 167 8.25 -15.24 -4.69
CA ILE A 167 7.50 -14.22 -5.43
C ILE A 167 6.31 -13.80 -4.58
N ILE A 168 6.08 -12.50 -4.47
CA ILE A 168 4.97 -11.90 -3.75
C ILE A 168 4.16 -11.08 -4.75
N LEU A 169 2.85 -11.34 -4.80
CA LEU A 169 1.93 -10.68 -5.71
C LEU A 169 0.88 -9.89 -4.93
N PRO A 170 0.52 -8.68 -5.38
CA PRO A 170 -0.72 -8.07 -4.97
C PRO A 170 -1.88 -8.90 -5.52
N THR A 171 -2.82 -9.29 -4.65
CA THR A 171 -4.00 -10.04 -5.07
C THR A 171 -5.24 -9.26 -4.68
N LEU A 172 -6.16 -9.07 -5.61
CA LEU A 172 -7.48 -8.59 -5.27
C LEU A 172 -8.10 -9.61 -4.33
N LYS A 173 -8.61 -9.15 -3.19
CA LYS A 173 -9.68 -9.89 -2.52
C LYS A 173 -10.80 -9.96 -3.56
N TRP A 174 -11.02 -11.13 -4.13
CA TRP A 174 -12.01 -11.33 -5.18
C TRP A 174 -13.35 -10.70 -4.75
N ASN A 175 -13.64 -9.53 -5.32
CA ASN A 175 -14.94 -8.91 -5.23
C ASN A 175 -15.46 -8.90 -6.66
N PRO A 176 -16.39 -9.80 -7.02
CA PRO A 176 -16.93 -9.88 -8.37
C PRO A 176 -17.61 -8.57 -8.82
N GLU A 177 -17.93 -7.68 -7.87
CA GLU A 177 -18.50 -6.35 -8.14
C GLU A 177 -17.43 -5.26 -8.30
N ALA A 178 -16.21 -5.46 -7.77
CA ALA A 178 -15.12 -4.51 -7.93
C ALA A 178 -14.32 -4.84 -9.20
N VAL A 179 -14.78 -4.29 -10.32
CA VAL A 179 -14.06 -4.35 -11.60
C VAL A 179 -12.88 -3.38 -11.51
N TYR A 180 -11.76 -3.84 -10.94
CA TYR A 180 -10.50 -3.11 -11.07
C TYR A 180 -9.93 -3.36 -12.48
N PRO A 181 -9.56 -2.32 -13.23
CA PRO A 181 -8.93 -2.52 -14.53
C PRO A 181 -7.58 -3.21 -14.32
N LEU A 182 -7.37 -4.37 -14.97
CA LEU A 182 -6.15 -5.16 -14.80
C LEU A 182 -4.88 -4.34 -15.04
N GLU A 183 -4.94 -3.33 -15.91
CA GLU A 183 -3.88 -2.37 -16.20
C GLU A 183 -3.24 -1.72 -14.97
N VAL A 184 -3.97 -1.57 -13.85
CA VAL A 184 -3.38 -1.04 -12.61
C VAL A 184 -2.27 -1.94 -12.08
N TYR A 185 -2.34 -3.24 -12.37
CA TYR A 185 -1.35 -4.23 -12.00
C TYR A 185 -0.25 -4.39 -13.03
N LYS A 186 -0.19 -3.59 -14.10
CA LYS A 186 0.83 -3.75 -15.15
C LYS A 186 2.25 -3.55 -14.61
N SER A 187 2.45 -2.57 -13.73
CA SER A 187 3.72 -2.31 -13.06
C SER A 187 3.51 -1.92 -11.58
N VAL A 188 4.56 -2.02 -10.77
CA VAL A 188 4.51 -1.57 -9.37
C VAL A 188 4.24 -0.08 -9.26
N GLY A 189 4.75 0.73 -10.19
CA GLY A 189 4.52 2.18 -10.22
C GLY A 189 3.05 2.55 -10.47
N THR A 190 2.40 1.89 -11.42
CA THR A 190 0.96 2.08 -11.68
C THR A 190 0.14 1.60 -10.49
N TRP A 191 0.45 0.42 -9.97
CA TRP A 191 -0.28 -0.21 -8.87
C TRP A 191 -0.23 0.61 -7.57
N ILE A 192 0.95 1.11 -7.18
CA ILE A 192 1.11 1.89 -5.95
C ILE A 192 0.41 3.25 -6.02
N ARG A 193 0.28 3.83 -7.22
CA ARG A 193 -0.43 5.10 -7.42
C ARG A 193 -1.95 4.97 -7.32
N GLU A 194 -2.49 3.76 -7.45
CA GLU A 194 -3.91 3.53 -7.30
C GLU A 194 -4.33 3.65 -5.82
N ASN A 195 -4.98 4.77 -5.48
CA ASN A 195 -5.35 5.07 -4.11
C ASN A 195 -6.35 4.06 -3.53
N SER A 196 -7.23 3.48 -4.35
CA SER A 196 -8.17 2.45 -3.88
C SER A 196 -7.47 1.18 -3.43
N LEU A 197 -6.21 0.96 -3.84
CA LEU A 197 -5.41 -0.22 -3.50
C LEU A 197 -4.41 0.04 -2.36
N ARG A 198 -4.49 1.17 -1.66
CA ARG A 198 -3.55 1.53 -0.58
C ARG A 198 -3.42 0.44 0.49
N LEU A 199 -4.53 -0.12 0.96
CA LEU A 199 -4.51 -1.20 1.96
C LEU A 199 -3.83 -2.46 1.42
N GLN A 200 -4.04 -2.77 0.14
CA GLN A 200 -3.35 -3.86 -0.54
C GLN A 200 -1.83 -3.63 -0.53
N SER A 201 -1.37 -2.42 -0.84
CA SER A 201 0.06 -2.07 -0.79
C SER A 201 0.65 -2.26 0.61
N VAL A 202 -0.04 -1.81 1.65
CA VAL A 202 0.39 -2.03 3.04
C VAL A 202 0.51 -3.53 3.36
N HIS A 203 -0.43 -4.36 2.90
CA HIS A 203 -0.38 -5.80 3.12
C HIS A 203 0.78 -6.46 2.36
N VAL A 204 1.01 -6.09 1.10
CA VAL A 204 2.13 -6.60 0.29
C VAL A 204 3.47 -6.26 0.92
N PHE A 205 3.70 -5.01 1.34
CA PHE A 205 4.96 -4.63 1.99
C PHE A 205 5.16 -5.29 3.36
N SER A 206 4.08 -5.50 4.12
CA SER A 206 4.14 -6.30 5.34
C SER A 206 4.52 -7.76 5.06
N MET A 207 3.98 -8.36 4.00
CA MET A 207 4.35 -9.71 3.56
C MET A 207 5.81 -9.76 3.07
N LEU A 208 6.23 -8.75 2.31
CA LEU A 208 7.61 -8.61 1.82
C LEU A 208 8.61 -8.58 2.96
N ALA A 209 8.37 -7.78 3.99
CA ALA A 209 9.23 -7.71 5.16
C ALA A 209 9.32 -9.05 5.90
N LYS A 210 8.21 -9.78 6.03
CA LYS A 210 8.19 -11.12 6.65
C LYS A 210 8.98 -12.15 5.83
N VAL A 211 8.79 -12.17 4.51
CA VAL A 211 9.50 -13.10 3.62
C VAL A 211 10.99 -12.78 3.61
N ALA A 212 11.37 -11.50 3.49
CA ALA A 212 12.77 -11.08 3.52
C ALA A 212 13.44 -11.47 4.84
N GLU A 213 12.80 -11.22 5.99
CA GLU A 213 13.32 -11.62 7.30
C GLU A 213 13.53 -13.14 7.41
N LEU A 214 12.60 -13.95 6.88
CA LEU A 214 12.73 -15.41 6.87
C LEU A 214 13.93 -15.85 6.02
N GLU A 215 14.07 -15.34 4.80
CA GLU A 215 15.19 -15.67 3.92
C GLU A 215 16.54 -15.24 4.52
N ILE A 216 16.59 -14.08 5.19
CA ILE A 216 17.80 -13.63 5.92
C ILE A 216 18.13 -14.62 7.05
N LYS A 217 17.11 -15.11 7.78
CA LYS A 217 17.30 -16.08 8.88
C LYS A 217 17.76 -17.45 8.39
N GLU A 218 17.36 -17.87 7.20
CA GLU A 218 17.81 -19.11 6.54
C GLU A 218 19.25 -19.03 6.03
N GLY A 219 19.81 -17.82 5.92
CA GLY A 219 21.21 -17.57 5.60
C GLY A 219 21.43 -17.26 4.12
N GLY A 220 22.22 -16.21 3.89
CA GLY A 220 22.57 -15.70 2.57
C GLY A 220 22.32 -14.20 2.44
N ASP A 221 22.77 -13.65 1.33
CA ASP A 221 22.40 -12.30 0.91
C ASP A 221 20.99 -12.33 0.34
N VAL A 222 20.13 -11.45 0.83
CA VAL A 222 18.77 -11.26 0.36
C VAL A 222 18.71 -10.05 -0.54
N TRP A 223 18.20 -10.29 -1.73
CA TRP A 223 17.98 -9.33 -2.79
C TRP A 223 16.48 -9.19 -2.99
N VAL A 224 15.97 -7.97 -2.95
CA VAL A 224 14.56 -7.66 -3.17
C VAL A 224 14.42 -6.70 -4.35
N SER A 225 13.72 -7.16 -5.39
CA SER A 225 13.45 -6.36 -6.59
C SER A 225 12.06 -6.63 -7.15
N THR A 226 11.53 -5.66 -7.90
CA THR A 226 10.28 -5.80 -8.67
C THR A 226 10.51 -5.99 -10.18
N SER A 227 11.75 -6.19 -10.60
CA SER A 227 12.10 -6.47 -11.99
C SER A 227 11.88 -7.93 -12.38
N GLY A 228 12.21 -8.30 -13.62
CA GLY A 228 11.91 -9.64 -14.16
C GLY A 228 10.53 -9.74 -14.80
N LYS A 229 10.11 -8.66 -15.49
CA LYS A 229 8.82 -8.56 -16.21
C LYS A 229 8.61 -9.67 -17.24
N GLU A 230 9.70 -10.28 -17.73
CA GLU A 230 9.65 -11.29 -18.79
C GLU A 230 8.92 -12.56 -18.35
N ASN A 231 8.79 -12.77 -17.03
CA ASN A 231 8.18 -13.98 -16.47
C ASN A 231 6.78 -13.75 -15.90
N LEU A 232 6.49 -12.53 -15.45
CA LEU A 232 5.23 -12.15 -14.81
C LEU A 232 4.92 -10.75 -15.31
N GLY A 233 4.06 -10.64 -16.32
CA GLY A 233 3.70 -9.37 -16.98
C GLY A 233 2.84 -8.43 -16.11
N TYR A 234 3.02 -8.46 -14.79
CA TYR A 234 2.27 -7.70 -13.81
C TYR A 234 3.11 -7.43 -12.54
N ALA A 235 2.64 -6.54 -11.68
CA ALA A 235 3.28 -6.09 -10.46
C ALA A 235 3.60 -7.28 -9.55
N ASN A 236 4.86 -7.43 -9.21
CA ASN A 236 5.37 -8.50 -8.37
C ASN A 236 6.60 -8.01 -7.59
N PHE A 237 6.89 -8.70 -6.50
CA PHE A 237 8.11 -8.52 -5.73
C PHE A 237 8.82 -9.88 -5.65
N ARG A 238 10.12 -9.88 -5.85
CA ARG A 238 10.97 -11.05 -5.79
C ARG A 238 11.91 -10.91 -4.62
N VAL A 239 11.96 -11.94 -3.78
CA VAL A 239 12.94 -12.10 -2.70
C VAL A 239 13.83 -13.26 -3.07
N GLN A 240 15.12 -13.03 -3.25
CA GLN A 240 16.03 -14.02 -3.83
C GLN A 240 17.45 -13.91 -3.27
N ARG A 241 18.31 -14.87 -3.63
CA ARG A 241 19.69 -14.97 -3.12
C ARG A 241 20.78 -14.45 -4.06
N SER A 242 20.40 -13.80 -5.16
CA SER A 242 21.34 -13.30 -6.16
C SER A 242 20.87 -11.98 -6.77
N SER A 243 21.79 -11.27 -7.44
CA SER A 243 21.52 -9.98 -8.07
C SER A 243 20.95 -10.06 -9.49
N ILE A 244 20.50 -11.24 -9.95
CA ILE A 244 20.17 -11.51 -11.36
C ILE A 244 19.17 -10.54 -12.00
N TYR A 245 18.28 -9.94 -11.21
CA TYR A 245 17.30 -8.98 -11.72
C TYR A 245 17.62 -7.53 -11.35
N TYR A 246 18.68 -7.26 -10.58
CA TYR A 246 19.03 -5.90 -10.23
C TYR A 246 19.55 -5.15 -11.45
N ARG A 247 19.17 -3.89 -11.57
CA ARG A 247 19.63 -2.96 -12.60
C ARG A 247 20.48 -1.84 -12.02
N TYR A 248 20.34 -1.55 -10.72
CA TYR A 248 21.18 -0.57 -10.08
C TYR A 248 22.56 -1.15 -9.73
N GLU A 249 23.54 -0.85 -10.57
CA GLU A 249 24.91 -1.37 -10.47
C GLU A 249 25.62 -1.08 -9.14
N ALA A 250 25.26 0.02 -8.45
CA ALA A 250 25.84 0.32 -7.14
C ALA A 250 25.51 -0.77 -6.12
N TYR A 251 24.31 -1.34 -6.15
CA TYR A 251 23.92 -2.43 -5.25
C TYR A 251 24.63 -3.74 -5.58
N LYS A 252 24.89 -4.04 -6.85
CA LYS A 252 25.67 -5.22 -7.25
C LYS A 252 27.10 -5.17 -6.68
N LYS A 253 27.75 -4.00 -6.82
CA LYS A 253 29.11 -3.77 -6.32
C LYS A 253 29.24 -3.89 -4.80
N ILE A 254 28.18 -3.59 -4.04
CA ILE A 254 28.19 -3.74 -2.57
C ILE A 254 28.38 -5.20 -2.19
N ALA A 255 27.69 -6.13 -2.87
CA ALA A 255 27.76 -7.54 -2.54
C ALA A 255 29.03 -8.24 -3.02
N ASP A 256 29.59 -7.83 -4.16
CA ASP A 256 30.72 -8.53 -4.80
C ASP A 256 32.09 -8.36 -4.11
N GLY A 257 32.20 -7.53 -3.06
CA GLY A 257 33.50 -7.34 -2.41
C GLY A 257 33.68 -6.06 -1.60
N ALA A 258 32.67 -5.20 -1.50
CA ALA A 258 32.65 -4.19 -0.45
C ALA A 258 32.16 -4.84 0.85
N ARG A 259 32.99 -5.73 1.44
CA ARG A 259 32.97 -5.88 2.89
C ARG A 259 33.34 -4.51 3.45
N ILE A 260 32.35 -3.73 3.86
CA ILE A 260 32.54 -2.52 4.66
C ILE A 260 33.18 -2.94 5.99
#